data_AF-A0A537QKB8-F1
#
_entry.id   AF-A0A537QKB8-F1
#
_cell.length_a   1.000
_cell.length_b   1.000
_cell.length_c   1.000
_cell.angle_alpha   90.00
_cell.angle_beta   90.00
_cell.angle_gamma   90.00
#
_symmetry.space_group_name_H-M   'P 1'
#
loop_
_entity.id
_entity.type
_entity.pdbx_description
1 polymer ?
#
loop_
_entity_poly.entity_id
_entity_poly.type
_entity_poly.pdbx_seq_one_letter_code
_entity_poly.pdbx_strand_id
1 'polypeptide(L)'
;MRGSDPVTDEAIIAAADETARRWAAPDRGAIRPGSEPHKTAFCNLLLDTHNPYKPAVIDWPHLDPEARDRLVALPIWDIAVQTEGKAKIRVMSYGEEIADPLLRRAIELDGFEEGRHKEVLSRLVEAYGIRLEPEPEYHRPRNPEWAFMVTGFSECIDSFFAFGLFAVARTSRFFPPELIETFEPVMQEEARHILFFVNWVAWHRRNLAWWRRPWFWSKVFAVWVFLVWERIGLARGVGASQQAAPQDNNFTLTGSKAVADIDLSAAGLIDICLEENERRLAGYDPRLLRPMVMPCLVRLIRRFLRDPQPAGAAAP
;
A
#
# COMPACT_ATOMS: atom_id res chain seq x y z
N MET A 1 8.64 5.84 39.84
CA MET A 1 7.95 6.04 38.55
C MET A 1 8.38 7.41 38.04
N ARG A 2 9.32 7.49 37.10
CA ARG A 2 9.59 8.74 36.38
C ARG A 2 8.55 8.81 35.28
N GLY A 3 7.64 9.79 35.35
CA GLY A 3 6.76 10.11 34.23
C GLY A 3 7.64 10.51 33.05
N SER A 4 7.36 9.96 31.87
CA SER A 4 7.90 10.52 30.62
C SER A 4 7.36 11.93 30.45
N ASP A 5 8.20 12.87 30.04
CA ASP A 5 7.77 14.22 29.73
C ASP A 5 7.02 14.19 28.38
N PRO A 6 5.78 14.73 28.28
CA PRO A 6 4.99 14.69 27.05
C PRO A 6 5.70 15.33 25.84
N VAL A 7 6.54 16.34 26.08
CA VAL A 7 7.37 17.00 25.05
C VAL A 7 8.45 16.06 24.49
N THR A 8 8.97 15.13 25.31
CA THR A 8 9.94 14.13 24.84
C THR A 8 9.27 13.02 24.04
N ASP A 9 8.03 12.66 24.36
CA ASP A 9 7.28 11.62 23.64
C ASP A 9 6.87 12.12 22.23
N GLU A 10 6.39 13.36 22.10
CA GLU A 10 6.08 13.97 20.81
C GLU A 10 7.31 14.11 19.90
N ALA A 11 8.46 14.53 20.46
CA ALA A 11 9.70 14.65 19.69
C ALA A 11 10.20 13.29 19.18
N ILE A 12 10.05 12.23 19.98
CA ILE A 12 10.40 10.85 19.57
C ILE A 12 9.47 10.37 18.45
N ILE A 13 8.16 10.63 18.55
CA ILE A 13 7.18 10.28 17.53
C ILE A 13 7.48 11.02 16.22
N ALA A 14 7.75 12.33 16.28
CA ALA A 14 8.09 13.13 15.12
C ALA A 14 9.40 12.66 14.46
N ALA A 15 10.42 12.33 15.24
CA ALA A 15 11.68 11.79 14.71
C ALA A 15 11.50 10.40 14.07
N ALA A 16 10.65 9.54 14.66
CA ALA A 16 10.31 8.24 14.08
C ALA A 16 9.54 8.39 12.76
N ASP A 17 8.60 9.33 12.69
CA ASP A 17 7.89 9.67 11.46
C ASP A 17 8.81 10.24 10.37
N GLU A 18 9.73 11.14 10.73
CA GLU A 18 10.73 11.67 9.78
C GLU A 18 11.64 10.55 9.24
N THR A 19 12.12 9.67 10.13
CA THR A 19 12.95 8.53 9.76
C THR A 19 12.21 7.56 8.85
N ALA A 20 10.92 7.33 9.10
CA ALA A 20 10.08 6.46 8.28
C ALA A 20 9.91 6.97 6.83
N ARG A 21 10.11 8.28 6.60
CA ARG A 21 9.90 8.93 5.30
C ARG A 21 11.18 9.18 4.53
N ARG A 22 12.34 9.15 5.18
CA ARG A 22 13.61 9.55 4.58
C ARG A 22 14.70 8.53 4.88
N TRP A 23 15.27 7.98 3.83
CA TRP A 23 16.38 7.05 3.98
C TRP A 23 17.29 7.06 2.76
N ALA A 24 18.60 7.02 2.99
CA ALA A 24 19.60 6.82 1.96
C ALA A 24 20.66 5.83 2.44
N ALA A 25 21.20 5.01 1.53
CA ALA A 25 22.21 4.04 1.90
C ALA A 25 23.48 4.78 2.40
N PRO A 26 24.09 4.37 3.53
CA PRO A 26 25.26 5.05 4.09
C PRO A 26 26.45 5.15 3.13
N ASP A 27 26.63 4.13 2.28
CA ASP A 27 27.64 4.13 1.23
C ASP A 27 27.19 5.03 0.06
N ARG A 28 28.10 5.91 -0.40
CA ARG A 28 27.88 6.83 -1.53
C ARG A 28 28.26 6.23 -2.89
N GLY A 29 28.75 4.99 -2.93
CA GLY A 29 29.11 4.28 -4.16
C GLY A 29 27.94 4.00 -5.10
N ALA A 30 28.23 3.61 -6.34
CA ALA A 30 27.18 3.23 -7.28
C ALA A 30 26.47 1.94 -6.84
N ILE A 31 25.14 1.96 -6.76
CA ILE A 31 24.33 0.78 -6.47
C ILE A 31 23.84 0.20 -7.80
N ARG A 32 24.43 -0.91 -8.22
CA ARG A 32 24.00 -1.64 -9.42
C ARG A 32 22.81 -2.55 -9.09
N PRO A 33 21.65 -2.43 -9.76
CA PRO A 33 20.52 -3.32 -9.53
C PRO A 33 20.88 -4.81 -9.60
N GLY A 34 20.54 -5.52 -8.52
CA GLY A 34 20.80 -6.94 -8.32
C GLY A 34 22.21 -7.32 -7.83
N SER A 35 23.05 -6.34 -7.48
CA SER A 35 24.29 -6.60 -6.73
C SER A 35 24.02 -6.85 -5.24
N GLU A 36 25.05 -7.26 -4.50
CA GLU A 36 25.01 -7.35 -3.03
C GLU A 36 24.77 -5.98 -2.36
N PRO A 37 25.48 -4.88 -2.71
CA PRO A 37 25.14 -3.55 -2.21
C PRO A 37 23.68 -3.14 -2.46
N HIS A 38 23.09 -3.55 -3.59
CA HIS A 38 21.68 -3.29 -3.87
C HIS A 38 20.75 -4.06 -2.91
N LYS A 39 21.03 -5.35 -2.67
CA LYS A 39 20.29 -6.16 -1.68
C LYS A 39 20.34 -5.52 -0.30
N THR A 40 21.55 -5.21 0.16
CA THR A 40 21.76 -4.58 1.46
C THR A 40 21.01 -3.26 1.56
N ALA A 41 21.04 -2.44 0.50
CA ALA A 41 20.37 -1.15 0.51
C ALA A 41 18.84 -1.28 0.64
N PHE A 42 18.16 -2.08 -0.19
CA PHE A 42 16.70 -2.16 -0.08
C PHE A 42 16.24 -2.91 1.20
N CYS A 43 17.04 -3.85 1.72
CA CYS A 43 16.74 -4.50 2.99
C CYS A 43 16.88 -3.54 4.17
N ASN A 44 18.00 -2.79 4.23
CA ASN A 44 18.22 -1.80 5.28
C ASN A 44 17.25 -0.63 5.18
N LEU A 45 16.85 -0.22 3.98
CA LEU A 45 15.76 0.75 3.80
C LEU A 45 14.54 0.32 4.62
N LEU A 46 14.08 -0.93 4.46
CA LEU A 46 12.89 -1.39 5.16
C LEU A 46 13.13 -1.50 6.68
N LEU A 47 14.28 -2.02 7.09
CA LEU A 47 14.61 -2.24 8.50
C LEU A 47 14.86 -0.95 9.29
N ASP A 48 15.57 0.01 8.70
CA ASP A 48 16.00 1.25 9.36
C ASP A 48 14.84 2.27 9.46
N THR A 49 13.84 2.14 8.59
CA THR A 49 12.67 3.05 8.53
C THR A 49 11.43 2.49 9.22
N HIS A 50 11.58 1.37 9.94
CA HIS A 50 10.51 0.78 10.71
C HIS A 50 10.02 1.75 11.81
N ASN A 51 8.74 2.10 11.76
CA ASN A 51 8.08 2.88 12.81
C ASN A 51 7.32 1.93 13.76
N PRO A 52 7.73 1.81 15.04
CA PRO A 52 7.13 0.86 15.98
C PRO A 52 5.82 1.39 16.62
N TYR A 53 4.98 2.12 15.87
CA TYR A 53 3.69 2.59 16.38
C TYR A 53 2.75 1.41 16.68
N LYS A 54 1.85 1.60 17.64
CA LYS A 54 0.97 0.53 18.15
C LYS A 54 -0.48 0.82 17.80
N PRO A 55 -1.15 -0.02 17.00
CA PRO A 55 -2.57 0.19 16.67
C PRO A 55 -3.48 0.28 17.89
N ALA A 56 -3.17 -0.49 18.94
CA ALA A 56 -3.97 -0.57 20.16
C ALA A 56 -4.01 0.73 20.98
N VAL A 57 -3.18 1.73 20.68
CA VAL A 57 -3.16 3.03 21.38
C VAL A 57 -3.57 4.20 20.49
N ILE A 58 -4.08 3.92 19.28
CA ILE A 58 -4.64 4.96 18.42
C ILE A 58 -5.88 5.55 19.12
N ASP A 59 -5.87 6.87 19.30
CA ASP A 59 -7.03 7.61 19.79
C ASP A 59 -7.98 7.86 18.61
N TRP A 60 -9.03 7.07 18.50
CA TRP A 60 -9.99 7.17 17.42
C TRP A 60 -10.85 8.43 17.60
N PRO A 61 -10.82 9.40 16.66
CA PRO A 61 -11.55 10.63 16.82
C PRO A 61 -13.07 10.39 16.83
N HIS A 62 -13.78 11.19 17.62
CA HIS A 62 -15.23 11.20 17.57
C HIS A 62 -15.71 11.77 16.23
N LEU A 63 -16.51 10.99 15.51
CA LEU A 63 -17.10 11.41 14.24
C LEU A 63 -18.49 12.00 14.47
N ASP A 64 -18.82 13.08 13.77
CA ASP A 64 -20.21 13.51 13.67
C ASP A 64 -21.06 12.42 12.97
N PRO A 65 -22.39 12.43 13.15
CA PRO A 65 -23.25 11.38 12.61
C PRO A 65 -23.11 11.20 11.09
N GLU A 66 -22.93 12.28 10.34
CA GLU A 66 -22.85 12.24 8.89
C GLU A 66 -21.53 11.61 8.41
N ALA A 67 -20.41 12.02 9.01
CA ALA A 67 -19.10 11.42 8.75
C ALA A 67 -19.06 9.94 9.15
N ARG A 68 -19.69 9.59 10.28
CA ARG A 68 -19.82 8.20 10.72
C ARG A 68 -20.63 7.37 9.72
N ASP A 69 -21.77 7.88 9.26
CA ASP A 69 -22.63 7.17 8.32
C ASP A 69 -21.93 6.97 6.97
N ARG A 70 -21.18 7.98 6.49
CA ARG A 70 -20.31 7.82 5.31
C ARG A 70 -19.27 6.72 5.52
N LEU A 71 -18.59 6.69 6.68
CA LEU A 71 -17.57 5.69 6.98
C LEU A 71 -18.15 4.27 7.02
N VAL A 72 -19.27 4.09 7.73
CA VAL A 72 -19.95 2.79 7.87
C VAL A 72 -20.47 2.29 6.51
N ALA A 73 -20.91 3.18 5.63
CA ALA A 73 -21.45 2.83 4.33
C ALA A 73 -20.39 2.39 3.30
N LEU A 74 -19.10 2.57 3.57
CA LEU A 74 -18.06 2.19 2.61
C LEU A 74 -18.01 0.66 2.43
N PRO A 75 -18.22 0.13 1.21
CA PRO A 75 -18.28 -1.31 0.96
C PRO A 75 -16.88 -1.96 0.87
N ILE A 76 -15.90 -1.45 1.63
CA ILE A 76 -14.49 -1.82 1.52
C ILE A 76 -13.99 -2.65 2.71
N TRP A 77 -14.65 -2.58 3.86
CA TRP A 77 -14.02 -2.98 5.13
C TRP A 77 -13.71 -4.47 5.22
N ASP A 78 -14.63 -5.33 4.77
CA ASP A 78 -14.38 -6.78 4.71
C ASP A 78 -13.19 -7.10 3.82
N ILE A 79 -13.16 -6.48 2.63
CA ILE A 79 -12.10 -6.69 1.64
C ILE A 79 -10.78 -6.21 2.23
N ALA A 80 -10.74 -5.00 2.81
CA ALA A 80 -9.53 -4.42 3.37
C ALA A 80 -8.94 -5.31 4.47
N VAL A 81 -9.71 -5.67 5.51
CA VAL A 81 -9.21 -6.53 6.61
C VAL A 81 -8.73 -7.89 6.11
N GLN A 82 -9.47 -8.50 5.17
CA GLN A 82 -9.12 -9.81 4.63
C GLN A 82 -7.88 -9.76 3.72
N THR A 83 -7.72 -8.68 2.95
CA THR A 83 -6.54 -8.46 2.10
C THR A 83 -5.28 -8.38 2.97
N GLU A 84 -5.29 -7.58 4.05
CA GLU A 84 -4.15 -7.46 4.96
C GLU A 84 -3.82 -8.80 5.65
N GLY A 85 -4.85 -9.53 6.09
CA GLY A 85 -4.67 -10.86 6.69
C GLY A 85 -4.02 -11.86 5.74
N LYS A 86 -4.40 -11.82 4.46
CA LYS A 86 -3.80 -12.65 3.40
C LYS A 86 -2.39 -12.20 3.06
N ALA A 87 -2.14 -10.89 2.97
CA ALA A 87 -0.83 -10.31 2.68
C ALA A 87 0.20 -10.79 3.70
N LYS A 88 -0.09 -10.64 5.00
CA LYS A 88 0.73 -11.19 6.09
C LYS A 88 1.14 -12.64 5.86
N ILE A 89 0.18 -13.54 5.65
CA ILE A 89 0.47 -14.97 5.52
C ILE A 89 1.29 -15.25 4.27
N ARG A 90 1.03 -14.56 3.15
CA ARG A 90 1.78 -14.75 1.90
C ARG A 90 3.23 -14.27 2.03
N VAL A 91 3.45 -13.09 2.61
CA VAL A 91 4.78 -12.50 2.81
C VAL A 91 5.59 -13.36 3.80
N MET A 92 5.02 -13.71 4.96
CA MET A 92 5.68 -14.56 5.96
C MET A 92 6.03 -15.93 5.39
N SER A 93 5.12 -16.55 4.64
CA SER A 93 5.35 -17.87 4.02
C SER A 93 6.50 -17.85 3.02
N TYR A 94 6.69 -16.74 2.31
CA TYR A 94 7.81 -16.57 1.40
C TYR A 94 9.12 -16.30 2.16
N GLY A 95 9.08 -15.51 3.25
CA GLY A 95 10.21 -15.29 4.13
C GLY A 95 10.84 -16.58 4.66
N GLU A 96 10.03 -17.60 4.96
CA GLU A 96 10.50 -18.91 5.40
C GLU A 96 11.35 -19.66 4.35
N GLU A 97 11.17 -19.38 3.06
CA GLU A 97 11.96 -19.99 1.96
C GLU A 97 13.29 -19.26 1.72
N ILE A 98 13.51 -18.10 2.34
CA ILE A 98 14.71 -17.30 2.14
C ILE A 98 15.87 -17.80 3.00
N ALA A 99 16.97 -18.16 2.34
CA ALA A 99 18.21 -18.56 3.00
C ALA A 99 19.09 -17.37 3.44
N ASP A 100 19.03 -16.24 2.73
CA ASP A 100 19.81 -15.05 3.07
C ASP A 100 19.23 -14.37 4.33
N PRO A 101 20.01 -14.26 5.43
CA PRO A 101 19.46 -13.82 6.71
C PRO A 101 19.01 -12.37 6.71
N LEU A 102 19.67 -11.49 5.94
CA LEU A 102 19.29 -10.07 5.86
C LEU A 102 17.98 -9.92 5.10
N LEU A 103 17.88 -10.57 3.93
CA LEU A 103 16.66 -10.54 3.14
C LEU A 103 15.49 -11.18 3.88
N ARG A 104 15.72 -12.32 4.55
CA ARG A 104 14.70 -12.99 5.36
C ARG A 104 14.16 -12.05 6.44
N ARG A 105 15.05 -11.38 7.19
CA ARG A 105 14.66 -10.43 8.24
C ARG A 105 13.84 -9.27 7.68
N ALA A 106 14.19 -8.74 6.52
CA ALA A 106 13.43 -7.67 5.87
C ALA A 106 12.02 -8.16 5.49
N ILE A 107 11.89 -9.35 4.89
CA ILE A 107 10.58 -9.94 4.54
C ILE A 107 9.74 -10.27 5.78
N GLU A 108 10.36 -10.75 6.86
CA GLU A 108 9.66 -10.99 8.12
C GLU A 108 9.13 -9.68 8.74
N LEU A 109 9.88 -8.57 8.59
CA LEU A 109 9.40 -7.25 9.00
C LEU A 109 8.23 -6.81 8.12
N ASP A 110 8.37 -6.90 6.79
CA ASP A 110 7.33 -6.60 5.81
C ASP A 110 6.01 -7.29 6.20
N GLY A 111 6.03 -8.62 6.34
CA GLY A 111 4.84 -9.39 6.74
C GLY A 111 4.33 -9.11 8.16
N PHE A 112 5.19 -8.63 9.07
CA PHE A 112 4.73 -8.13 10.36
C PHE A 112 3.94 -6.82 10.23
N GLU A 113 4.39 -5.91 9.37
CA GLU A 113 3.73 -4.64 9.12
C GLU A 113 2.38 -4.83 8.41
N GLU A 114 2.28 -5.72 7.41
CA GLU A 114 1.02 -6.18 6.82
C GLU A 114 0.02 -6.67 7.89
N GLY A 115 0.52 -7.50 8.81
CA GLY A 115 -0.26 -7.98 9.95
C GLY A 115 -0.71 -6.87 10.89
N ARG A 116 0.04 -5.77 10.96
CA ARG A 116 -0.28 -4.59 11.76
C ARG A 116 -1.30 -3.70 11.05
N HIS A 117 -1.29 -3.60 9.73
CA HIS A 117 -2.34 -2.92 8.96
C HIS A 117 -3.70 -3.56 9.19
N LYS A 118 -3.76 -4.89 9.19
CA LYS A 118 -4.96 -5.64 9.58
C LYS A 118 -5.47 -5.23 10.95
N GLU A 119 -4.58 -5.13 11.94
CA GLU A 119 -4.95 -4.74 13.31
C GLU A 119 -5.47 -3.29 13.33
N VAL A 120 -4.83 -2.35 12.64
CA VAL A 120 -5.33 -0.96 12.53
C VAL A 120 -6.75 -0.95 11.98
N LEU A 121 -7.01 -1.65 10.88
CA LEU A 121 -8.34 -1.71 10.26
C LEU A 121 -9.35 -2.41 11.17
N SER A 122 -8.97 -3.51 11.84
CA SER A 122 -9.82 -4.24 12.77
C SER A 122 -10.24 -3.37 13.97
N ARG A 123 -9.34 -2.51 14.45
CA ARG A 123 -9.62 -1.56 15.53
C ARG A 123 -10.52 -0.42 15.07
N LEU A 124 -10.34 0.07 13.84
CA LEU A 124 -11.20 1.09 13.26
C LEU A 124 -12.65 0.61 13.16
N VAL A 125 -12.86 -0.59 12.61
CA VAL A 125 -14.22 -1.14 12.44
C VAL A 125 -14.88 -1.40 13.79
N GLU A 126 -14.10 -1.85 14.79
CA GLU A 126 -14.57 -1.99 16.17
C GLU A 126 -14.98 -0.63 16.77
N ALA A 127 -14.10 0.38 16.65
CA ALA A 127 -14.32 1.71 17.22
C ALA A 127 -15.58 2.41 16.69
N TYR A 128 -15.89 2.22 15.40
CA TYR A 128 -17.07 2.86 14.78
C TYR A 128 -18.29 1.95 14.66
N GLY A 129 -18.21 0.70 15.13
CA GLY A 129 -19.31 -0.26 15.12
C GLY A 129 -19.67 -0.75 13.72
N ILE A 130 -18.66 -0.90 12.85
CA ILE A 130 -18.81 -1.44 11.50
C ILE A 130 -18.80 -2.96 11.61
N ARG A 131 -19.86 -3.60 11.13
CA ARG A 131 -20.01 -5.05 11.19
C ARG A 131 -19.29 -5.69 10.02
N LEU A 132 -18.27 -6.48 10.31
CA LEU A 132 -17.60 -7.31 9.32
C LEU A 132 -18.30 -8.67 9.14
N GLU A 133 -18.18 -9.22 7.95
CA GLU A 133 -18.39 -10.64 7.69
C GLU A 133 -17.34 -11.50 8.42
N PRO A 134 -17.66 -12.75 8.77
CA PRO A 134 -16.71 -13.65 9.41
C PRO A 134 -15.42 -13.78 8.59
N GLU A 135 -14.27 -13.55 9.24
CA GLU A 135 -12.99 -13.69 8.57
C GLU A 135 -12.75 -15.14 8.14
N PRO A 136 -12.27 -15.37 6.90
CA PRO A 136 -11.88 -16.69 6.45
C PRO A 136 -10.60 -17.15 7.16
N GLU A 137 -10.40 -18.47 7.22
CA GLU A 137 -9.12 -19.01 7.67
C GLU A 137 -8.02 -18.72 6.64
N TYR A 138 -6.92 -18.11 7.09
CA TYR A 138 -5.80 -17.78 6.21
C TYR A 138 -4.83 -18.97 6.12
N HIS A 139 -4.92 -19.72 5.03
CA HIS A 139 -4.03 -20.85 4.78
C HIS A 139 -2.70 -20.44 4.17
N ARG A 140 -1.64 -21.19 4.52
CA ARG A 140 -0.34 -21.09 3.86
C ARG A 140 -0.49 -21.32 2.35
N PRO A 141 0.05 -20.42 1.49
CA PRO A 141 0.00 -20.61 0.05
C PRO A 141 0.82 -21.84 -0.37
N ARG A 142 0.30 -22.60 -1.34
CA ARG A 142 1.01 -23.74 -1.95
C ARG A 142 2.30 -23.33 -2.67
N ASN A 143 2.33 -22.12 -3.21
CA ASN A 143 3.50 -21.54 -3.86
C ASN A 143 3.78 -20.16 -3.23
N PRO A 144 4.65 -20.09 -2.21
CA PRO A 144 4.93 -18.84 -1.51
C PRO A 144 5.52 -17.75 -2.39
N GLU A 145 6.47 -18.08 -3.28
CA GLU A 145 7.05 -17.10 -4.22
C GLU A 145 5.98 -16.49 -5.15
N TRP A 146 5.10 -17.31 -5.73
CA TRP A 146 3.99 -16.81 -6.54
C TRP A 146 3.06 -15.91 -5.74
N ALA A 147 2.69 -16.33 -4.53
CA ALA A 147 1.77 -15.58 -3.68
C ALA A 147 2.36 -14.24 -3.24
N PHE A 148 3.66 -14.21 -2.90
CA PHE A 148 4.40 -12.98 -2.61
C PHE A 148 4.44 -12.04 -3.82
N MET A 149 4.67 -12.57 -5.03
CA MET A 149 4.61 -11.76 -6.25
C MET A 149 3.21 -11.19 -6.53
N VAL A 150 2.15 -11.98 -6.33
CA VAL A 150 0.76 -11.52 -6.48
C VAL A 150 0.48 -10.37 -5.50
N THR A 151 0.86 -10.54 -4.24
CA THR A 151 0.71 -9.53 -3.19
C THR A 151 1.48 -8.25 -3.53
N GLY A 152 2.80 -8.31 -3.73
CA GLY A 152 3.58 -7.08 -3.97
C GLY A 152 3.26 -6.37 -5.28
N PHE A 153 2.86 -7.09 -6.35
CA PHE A 153 2.36 -6.42 -7.57
C PHE A 153 0.96 -5.83 -7.37
N SER A 154 0.10 -6.43 -6.53
CA SER A 154 -1.19 -5.83 -6.20
C SER A 154 -1.01 -4.57 -5.36
N GLU A 155 -0.17 -4.58 -4.32
CA GLU A 155 0.18 -3.40 -3.52
C GLU A 155 0.71 -2.28 -4.43
N CYS A 156 1.60 -2.56 -5.38
CA CYS A 156 2.05 -1.54 -6.35
C CYS A 156 0.89 -0.84 -7.09
N ILE A 157 -0.23 -1.53 -7.32
CA ILE A 157 -1.44 -0.95 -7.91
C ILE A 157 -2.26 -0.24 -6.84
N ASP A 158 -2.50 -0.92 -5.73
CA ASP A 158 -3.40 -0.50 -4.67
C ASP A 158 -2.87 0.71 -3.91
N SER A 159 -1.59 0.72 -3.50
CA SER A 159 -0.96 1.87 -2.87
C SER A 159 -0.94 3.08 -3.82
N PHE A 160 -0.71 2.90 -5.13
CA PHE A 160 -0.71 4.02 -6.10
C PHE A 160 -2.04 4.79 -6.09
N PHE A 161 -3.17 4.08 -6.10
CA PHE A 161 -4.48 4.72 -6.05
C PHE A 161 -4.89 5.12 -4.63
N ALA A 162 -4.53 4.33 -3.62
CA ALA A 162 -4.79 4.66 -2.22
C ALA A 162 -4.16 6.00 -1.85
N PHE A 163 -2.91 6.26 -2.25
CA PHE A 163 -2.23 7.53 -1.99
C PHE A 163 -3.02 8.74 -2.53
N GLY A 164 -3.54 8.63 -3.76
CA GLY A 164 -4.33 9.71 -4.35
C GLY A 164 -5.71 9.87 -3.69
N LEU A 165 -6.43 8.76 -3.48
CA LEU A 165 -7.74 8.77 -2.81
C LEU A 165 -7.64 9.34 -1.38
N PHE A 166 -6.56 9.00 -0.68
CA PHE A 166 -6.30 9.50 0.67
C PHE A 166 -6.02 11.01 0.68
N ALA A 167 -5.24 11.51 -0.28
CA ALA A 167 -5.02 12.94 -0.42
C ALA A 167 -6.31 13.68 -0.78
N VAL A 168 -7.16 13.10 -1.63
CA VAL A 168 -8.49 13.65 -1.93
C VAL A 168 -9.39 13.67 -0.69
N ALA A 169 -9.42 12.59 0.10
CA ALA A 169 -10.20 12.54 1.33
C ALA A 169 -9.74 13.60 2.34
N ARG A 170 -8.42 13.84 2.42
CA ARG A 170 -7.82 14.89 3.26
C ARG A 170 -8.20 16.31 2.81
N THR A 171 -8.12 16.60 1.52
CA THR A 171 -8.34 17.97 1.00
C THR A 171 -9.82 18.34 0.89
N SER A 172 -10.68 17.37 0.59
CA SER A 172 -12.13 17.57 0.50
C SER A 172 -12.84 17.67 1.86
N ARG A 173 -12.14 17.31 2.96
CA ARG A 173 -12.72 17.13 4.30
C ARG A 173 -13.90 16.16 4.33
N PHE A 174 -13.90 15.19 3.41
CA PHE A 174 -14.90 14.13 3.36
C PHE A 174 -14.93 13.32 4.67
N PHE A 175 -13.77 13.17 5.31
CA PHE A 175 -13.63 12.74 6.70
C PHE A 175 -12.84 13.78 7.51
N PRO A 176 -13.00 13.80 8.85
CA PRO A 176 -12.20 14.65 9.72
C PRO A 176 -10.70 14.41 9.51
N PRO A 177 -9.86 15.46 9.45
CA PRO A 177 -8.41 15.31 9.29
C PRO A 177 -7.79 14.37 10.30
N GLU A 178 -8.28 14.37 11.54
CA GLU A 178 -7.81 13.53 12.64
C GLU A 178 -7.99 12.05 12.30
N LEU A 179 -9.09 11.67 11.64
CA LEU A 179 -9.33 10.28 11.23
C LEU A 179 -8.35 9.87 10.14
N ILE A 180 -8.16 10.75 9.15
CA ILE A 180 -7.24 10.51 8.05
C ILE A 180 -5.80 10.38 8.59
N GLU A 181 -5.36 11.26 9.48
CA GLU A 181 -4.01 11.24 10.06
C GLU A 181 -3.66 9.93 10.76
N THR A 182 -4.63 9.20 11.35
CA THR A 182 -4.38 7.87 11.95
C THR A 182 -3.83 6.83 10.97
N PHE A 183 -4.11 6.97 9.68
CA PHE A 183 -3.68 6.05 8.62
C PHE A 183 -2.39 6.49 7.92
N GLU A 184 -1.90 7.70 8.19
CA GLU A 184 -0.70 8.20 7.51
C GLU A 184 0.52 7.29 7.72
N PRO A 185 0.75 6.68 8.90
CA PRO A 185 1.81 5.68 9.07
C PRO A 185 1.61 4.42 8.22
N VAL A 186 0.37 3.95 8.04
CA VAL A 186 0.04 2.82 7.14
C VAL A 186 0.38 3.20 5.69
N MET A 187 -0.04 4.37 5.23
CA MET A 187 0.27 4.85 3.87
C MET A 187 1.78 4.99 3.63
N GLN A 188 2.56 5.32 4.66
CA GLN A 188 4.00 5.39 4.53
C GLN A 188 4.66 4.01 4.53
N GLU A 189 4.10 3.04 5.26
CA GLU A 189 4.50 1.62 5.21
C GLU A 189 4.33 1.01 3.83
N GLU A 190 3.15 1.20 3.26
CA GLU A 190 2.84 0.79 1.88
C GLU A 190 3.87 1.30 0.87
N ALA A 191 4.30 2.57 1.00
CA ALA A 191 5.33 3.14 0.14
C ALA A 191 6.69 2.42 0.28
N ARG A 192 7.00 1.90 1.47
CA ARG A 192 8.22 1.11 1.72
C ARG A 192 8.09 -0.31 1.20
N HIS A 193 6.95 -0.95 1.37
CA HIS A 193 6.68 -2.32 0.89
C HIS A 193 6.80 -2.38 -0.63
N ILE A 194 6.12 -1.49 -1.36
CA ILE A 194 6.22 -1.46 -2.83
C ILE A 194 7.65 -1.13 -3.30
N LEU A 195 8.39 -0.29 -2.56
CA LEU A 195 9.76 0.06 -2.88
C LEU A 195 10.70 -1.14 -2.64
N PHE A 196 10.57 -1.82 -1.51
CA PHE A 196 11.27 -3.05 -1.18
C PHE A 196 11.00 -4.11 -2.27
N PHE A 197 9.73 -4.34 -2.58
CA PHE A 197 9.29 -5.37 -3.52
C PHE A 197 9.88 -5.19 -4.92
N VAL A 198 9.81 -4.00 -5.53
CA VAL A 198 10.34 -3.81 -6.89
C VAL A 198 11.86 -3.97 -6.96
N ASN A 199 12.57 -3.61 -5.88
CA ASN A 199 14.02 -3.84 -5.78
C ASN A 199 14.32 -5.32 -5.54
N TRP A 200 13.51 -6.03 -4.75
CA TRP A 200 13.58 -7.48 -4.63
C TRP A 200 13.35 -8.17 -5.99
N VAL A 201 12.35 -7.79 -6.79
CA VAL A 201 12.10 -8.38 -8.12
C VAL A 201 13.33 -8.27 -9.01
N ALA A 202 13.97 -7.09 -9.03
CA ALA A 202 15.16 -6.85 -9.81
C ALA A 202 16.36 -7.68 -9.32
N TRP A 203 16.55 -7.77 -8.00
CA TRP A 203 17.61 -8.56 -7.39
C TRP A 203 17.40 -10.05 -7.58
N HIS A 204 16.20 -10.57 -7.30
CA HIS A 204 15.85 -11.97 -7.44
C HIS A 204 16.09 -12.45 -8.87
N ARG A 205 15.54 -11.74 -9.87
CA ARG A 205 15.77 -12.04 -11.29
C ARG A 205 17.26 -12.08 -11.65
N ARG A 206 18.06 -11.16 -11.10
CA ARG A 206 19.49 -11.05 -11.44
C ARG A 206 20.34 -12.17 -10.82
N ASN A 207 19.91 -12.68 -9.67
CA ASN A 207 20.60 -13.72 -8.89
C ASN A 207 20.10 -15.13 -9.21
N LEU A 208 19.01 -15.28 -9.97
CA LEU A 208 18.67 -16.55 -10.61
C LEU A 208 19.72 -16.97 -11.64
N ALA A 209 19.94 -18.29 -11.72
CA ALA A 209 20.67 -18.93 -12.80
C ALA A 209 20.13 -18.43 -14.16
N TRP A 210 21.02 -18.19 -15.12
CA TRP A 210 20.68 -17.48 -16.36
C TRP A 210 19.51 -18.13 -17.13
N TRP A 211 19.40 -19.46 -17.10
CA TRP A 211 18.34 -20.25 -17.72
C TRP A 211 17.00 -20.20 -16.97
N ARG A 212 16.98 -19.85 -15.68
CA ARG A 212 15.75 -19.64 -14.89
C ARG A 212 15.15 -18.25 -15.10
N ARG A 213 15.91 -17.32 -15.68
CA ARG A 213 15.46 -15.92 -15.88
C ARG A 213 14.27 -15.81 -16.84
N PRO A 214 14.26 -16.48 -18.02
CA PRO A 214 13.08 -16.48 -18.88
C PRO A 214 11.84 -17.04 -18.18
N TRP A 215 12.00 -18.10 -17.38
CA TRP A 215 10.91 -18.65 -16.59
C TRP A 215 10.37 -17.66 -15.55
N PHE A 216 11.26 -16.93 -14.86
CA PHE A 216 10.85 -15.88 -13.93
C PHE A 216 10.10 -14.75 -14.63
N TRP A 217 10.51 -14.36 -15.84
CA TRP A 217 9.74 -13.41 -16.66
C TRP A 217 8.34 -13.91 -17.00
N SER A 218 8.20 -15.19 -17.38
CA SER A 218 6.89 -15.80 -17.61
C SER A 218 6.03 -15.82 -16.34
N LYS A 219 6.62 -16.06 -15.16
CA LYS A 219 5.93 -15.94 -13.87
C LYS A 219 5.42 -14.52 -13.63
N VAL A 220 6.28 -13.50 -13.79
CA VAL A 220 5.88 -12.09 -13.66
C VAL A 220 4.71 -11.76 -14.61
N PHE A 221 4.80 -12.16 -15.88
CA PHE A 221 3.74 -11.94 -16.86
C PHE A 221 2.43 -12.63 -16.44
N ALA A 222 2.50 -13.89 -15.99
CA ALA A 222 1.34 -14.63 -15.53
C ALA A 222 0.68 -13.99 -14.30
N VAL A 223 1.47 -13.44 -13.37
CA VAL A 223 0.94 -12.66 -12.23
C VAL A 223 0.18 -11.43 -12.72
N TRP A 224 0.73 -10.67 -13.68
CA TRP A 224 0.03 -9.51 -14.25
C TRP A 224 -1.27 -9.89 -14.95
N VAL A 225 -1.28 -10.97 -15.75
CA VAL A 225 -2.50 -11.49 -16.37
C VAL A 225 -3.53 -11.87 -15.31
N PHE A 226 -3.11 -12.55 -14.25
CA PHE A 226 -3.96 -12.91 -13.12
C PHE A 226 -4.56 -11.68 -12.43
N LEU A 227 -3.75 -10.66 -12.12
CA LEU A 227 -4.23 -9.42 -11.49
C LEU A 227 -5.22 -8.64 -12.36
N VAL A 228 -4.99 -8.58 -13.68
CA VAL A 228 -5.93 -7.95 -14.62
C VAL A 228 -7.24 -8.73 -14.70
N TRP A 229 -7.15 -10.07 -14.75
CA TRP A 229 -8.34 -10.92 -14.80
C TRP A 229 -9.21 -10.78 -13.53
N GLU A 230 -8.60 -10.78 -12.34
CA GLU A 230 -9.27 -10.54 -11.06
C GLU A 230 -9.99 -9.17 -11.03
N ARG A 231 -9.32 -8.11 -11.49
CA ARG A 231 -9.90 -6.75 -11.54
C ARG A 231 -11.06 -6.63 -12.54
N ILE A 232 -10.98 -7.31 -13.70
CA ILE A 232 -12.08 -7.36 -14.69
C ILE A 232 -13.27 -8.18 -14.15
N GLY A 233 -13.01 -9.28 -13.45
CA GLY A 233 -14.03 -10.12 -12.83
C GLY A 233 -14.93 -9.32 -11.89
N LEU A 234 -14.33 -8.48 -11.04
CA LEU A 234 -15.06 -7.59 -10.13
C LEU A 234 -15.90 -6.55 -10.89
N ALA A 235 -15.33 -5.92 -11.92
CA ALA A 235 -16.04 -4.92 -12.72
C ALA A 235 -17.28 -5.50 -13.43
N ARG A 236 -17.26 -6.79 -13.77
CA ARG A 236 -18.40 -7.53 -14.38
C ARG A 236 -19.37 -8.11 -13.35
N GLY A 237 -18.91 -8.40 -12.13
CA GLY A 237 -19.70 -8.96 -11.02
C GLY A 237 -20.68 -7.98 -10.37
N VAL A 238 -20.66 -6.70 -10.74
CA VAL A 238 -21.54 -5.62 -10.23
C VAL A 238 -23.03 -5.79 -10.64
N GLY A 239 -23.44 -6.97 -11.11
CA GLY A 239 -24.83 -7.29 -11.48
C GLY A 239 -25.28 -8.73 -11.24
N ALA A 240 -24.48 -9.59 -10.58
CA ALA A 240 -24.86 -10.99 -10.34
C ALA A 240 -24.42 -11.50 -8.96
N SER A 241 -25.42 -11.73 -8.09
CA SER A 241 -25.46 -12.61 -6.91
C SER A 241 -24.24 -12.72 -5.97
N GLN A 242 -24.50 -12.52 -4.68
CA GLN A 242 -23.63 -12.62 -3.47
C GLN A 242 -22.94 -13.98 -3.20
N GLN A 243 -22.56 -14.76 -4.21
CA GLN A 243 -21.98 -16.11 -4.04
C GLN A 243 -20.65 -16.35 -4.75
N ALA A 244 -19.95 -15.28 -5.16
CA ALA A 244 -18.56 -15.40 -5.56
C ALA A 244 -17.64 -15.21 -4.33
N ALA A 245 -16.64 -16.08 -4.18
CA ALA A 245 -15.62 -15.95 -3.15
C ALA A 245 -15.04 -14.53 -3.11
N PRO A 246 -14.72 -13.97 -1.93
CA PRO A 246 -14.15 -12.63 -1.82
C PRO A 246 -12.90 -12.53 -2.70
N GLN A 247 -12.90 -11.57 -3.63
CA GLN A 247 -11.80 -11.30 -4.55
C GLN A 247 -10.87 -10.26 -3.92
N ASP A 248 -9.62 -10.65 -3.66
CA ASP A 248 -8.78 -10.03 -2.64
C ASP A 248 -7.86 -8.90 -3.13
N ASN A 249 -7.64 -8.80 -4.44
CA ASN A 249 -6.62 -7.91 -5.01
C ASN A 249 -7.23 -6.59 -5.52
N ASN A 250 -8.34 -6.14 -4.93
CA ASN A 250 -9.26 -5.19 -5.57
C ASN A 250 -9.60 -3.96 -4.72
N PHE A 251 -8.80 -3.66 -3.70
CA PHE A 251 -8.98 -2.53 -2.79
C PHE A 251 -9.24 -1.21 -3.53
N THR A 252 -8.46 -0.93 -4.57
CA THR A 252 -8.59 0.25 -5.43
C THR A 252 -10.01 0.46 -5.99
N LEU A 253 -10.59 -0.57 -6.61
CA LEU A 253 -11.84 -0.44 -7.38
C LEU A 253 -13.04 -0.19 -6.47
N THR A 254 -12.97 -0.69 -5.24
CA THR A 254 -14.01 -0.50 -4.24
C THR A 254 -13.82 0.82 -3.50
N GLY A 255 -12.58 1.18 -3.15
CA GLY A 255 -12.23 2.46 -2.55
C GLY A 255 -12.50 3.67 -3.47
N SER A 256 -12.29 3.55 -4.79
CA SER A 256 -12.59 4.65 -5.71
C SER A 256 -14.08 4.95 -5.84
N LYS A 257 -14.96 3.96 -5.62
CA LYS A 257 -16.42 4.17 -5.62
C LYS A 257 -16.91 4.90 -4.37
N ALA A 258 -16.26 4.64 -3.23
CA ALA A 258 -16.56 5.28 -1.95
C ALA A 258 -16.32 6.79 -1.96
N VAL A 259 -15.39 7.25 -2.79
CA VAL A 259 -14.97 8.65 -2.90
C VAL A 259 -15.55 9.32 -4.16
N ALA A 260 -16.40 8.61 -4.91
CA ALA A 260 -16.97 9.07 -6.18
C ALA A 260 -17.95 10.26 -6.05
N ASP A 261 -18.45 10.53 -4.84
CA ASP A 261 -19.35 11.67 -4.56
C ASP A 261 -18.61 13.01 -4.50
N ILE A 262 -17.26 12.99 -4.52
CA ILE A 262 -16.46 14.20 -4.66
C ILE A 262 -16.42 14.59 -6.14
N ASP A 263 -16.81 15.83 -6.45
CA ASP A 263 -16.80 16.40 -7.82
C ASP A 263 -15.35 16.59 -8.32
N LEU A 264 -14.68 15.48 -8.59
CA LEU A 264 -13.31 15.41 -9.07
C LEU A 264 -13.28 14.72 -10.42
N SER A 265 -12.73 15.41 -11.42
CA SER A 265 -12.57 14.81 -12.75
C SER A 265 -11.59 13.64 -12.71
N ALA A 266 -11.78 12.65 -13.60
CA ALA A 266 -10.84 11.53 -13.73
C ALA A 266 -9.40 12.00 -14.02
N ALA A 267 -9.24 13.11 -14.74
CA ALA A 267 -7.93 13.73 -14.98
C ALA A 267 -7.32 14.27 -13.68
N GLY A 268 -8.11 14.97 -12.86
CA GLY A 268 -7.68 15.49 -11.56
C GLY A 268 -7.26 14.39 -10.59
N LEU A 269 -8.02 13.29 -10.51
CA LEU A 269 -7.66 12.15 -9.67
C LEU A 269 -6.33 11.51 -10.11
N ILE A 270 -6.11 11.34 -11.41
CA ILE A 270 -4.85 10.80 -11.93
C ILE A 270 -3.66 11.70 -11.57
N ASP A 271 -3.83 13.01 -11.70
CA ASP A 271 -2.77 13.98 -11.38
C ASP A 271 -2.42 13.92 -9.88
N ILE A 272 -3.41 13.82 -8.99
CA ILE A 272 -3.20 13.65 -7.54
C ILE A 272 -2.51 12.32 -7.24
N CYS A 273 -2.92 11.20 -7.84
CA CYS A 273 -2.25 9.90 -7.63
C CYS A 273 -0.77 9.96 -8.06
N LEU A 274 -0.46 10.64 -9.17
CA LEU A 274 0.92 10.81 -9.64
C LEU A 274 1.75 11.64 -8.67
N GLU A 275 1.22 12.77 -8.20
CA GLU A 275 1.87 13.67 -7.25
C GLU A 275 2.15 12.96 -5.92
N GLU A 276 1.15 12.29 -5.36
CA GLU A 276 1.28 11.61 -4.07
C GLU A 276 2.22 10.41 -4.14
N ASN A 277 2.18 9.64 -5.22
CA ASN A 277 3.14 8.56 -5.44
C ASN A 277 4.58 9.09 -5.52
N GLU A 278 4.81 10.21 -6.20
CA GLU A 278 6.13 10.85 -6.25
C GLU A 278 6.54 11.38 -4.86
N ARG A 279 5.66 12.12 -4.19
CA ARG A 279 5.88 12.68 -2.86
C ARG A 279 6.30 11.63 -1.85
N ARG A 280 5.59 10.50 -1.80
CA ARG A 280 5.84 9.41 -0.82
C ARG A 280 7.15 8.66 -1.09
N LEU A 281 7.57 8.57 -2.35
CA LEU A 281 8.78 7.85 -2.74
C LEU A 281 10.03 8.73 -2.88
N ALA A 282 9.87 10.06 -2.85
CA ALA A 282 10.96 11.03 -3.04
C ALA A 282 11.98 11.05 -1.91
N GLY A 283 11.57 10.70 -0.68
CA GLY A 283 12.45 10.70 0.49
C GLY A 283 13.46 9.56 0.54
N TYR A 284 13.33 8.56 -0.32
CA TYR A 284 14.20 7.38 -0.34
C TYR A 284 15.35 7.50 -1.33
N ASP A 285 16.41 6.71 -1.13
CA ASP A 285 17.61 6.71 -1.98
C ASP A 285 17.26 6.67 -3.49
N PRO A 286 17.67 7.66 -4.29
CA PRO A 286 17.33 7.71 -5.71
C PRO A 286 18.00 6.61 -6.53
N ARG A 287 18.99 5.90 -5.98
CA ARG A 287 19.65 4.77 -6.63
C ARG A 287 18.82 3.49 -6.59
N LEU A 288 17.81 3.41 -5.72
CA LEU A 288 16.86 2.29 -5.68
C LEU A 288 15.79 2.45 -6.77
N LEU A 289 15.33 1.34 -7.33
CA LEU A 289 14.28 1.32 -8.34
C LEU A 289 12.95 1.78 -7.76
N ARG A 290 12.08 2.37 -8.59
CA ARG A 290 10.72 2.79 -8.22
C ARG A 290 9.66 1.95 -8.95
N PRO A 291 8.46 1.76 -8.37
CA PRO A 291 7.33 1.16 -9.06
C PRO A 291 6.83 2.07 -10.19
N MET A 292 7.20 1.76 -11.43
CA MET A 292 6.90 2.62 -12.58
C MET A 292 5.73 2.15 -13.46
N VAL A 293 5.20 0.94 -13.25
CA VAL A 293 4.12 0.40 -14.11
C VAL A 293 2.89 1.32 -14.06
N MET A 294 2.36 1.58 -12.86
CA MET A 294 1.19 2.44 -12.69
C MET A 294 1.44 3.88 -13.15
N PRO A 295 2.50 4.58 -12.69
CA PRO A 295 2.81 5.93 -13.17
C PRO A 295 2.92 6.03 -14.70
N CYS A 296 3.54 5.05 -15.37
CA CYS A 296 3.64 5.04 -16.83
C CYS A 296 2.29 4.84 -17.51
N LEU A 297 1.48 3.88 -17.03
CA LEU A 297 0.15 3.60 -17.58
C LEU A 297 -0.79 4.80 -17.41
N VAL A 298 -0.87 5.39 -16.22
CA VAL A 298 -1.81 6.51 -16.00
C VAL A 298 -1.34 7.79 -16.68
N ARG A 299 -0.03 8.04 -16.82
CA ARG A 299 0.47 9.16 -17.66
C ARG A 299 0.10 8.98 -19.12
N LEU A 300 0.07 7.75 -19.62
CA LEU A 300 -0.41 7.48 -20.97
C LEU A 300 -1.91 7.76 -21.09
N ILE A 301 -2.71 7.29 -20.14
CA ILE A 301 -4.17 7.55 -20.10
C ILE A 301 -4.46 9.05 -19.99
N ARG A 302 -3.72 9.76 -19.14
CA ARG A 302 -3.88 11.20 -18.87
C ARG A 302 -3.76 12.06 -20.14
N ARG A 303 -2.94 11.65 -21.12
CA ARG A 303 -2.79 12.34 -22.42
C ARG A 303 -4.08 12.36 -23.26
N PHE A 304 -5.02 11.46 -22.97
CA PHE A 304 -6.29 11.36 -23.69
C PHE A 304 -7.48 11.95 -22.92
N LEU A 305 -7.28 12.33 -21.64
CA LEU A 305 -8.31 12.97 -20.83
C LEU A 305 -8.23 14.48 -20.99
N ARG A 306 -9.39 15.14 -21.05
CA ARG A 306 -9.47 16.60 -21.04
C ARG A 306 -9.13 17.13 -19.65
N ASP A 307 -8.47 18.27 -19.60
CA ASP A 307 -8.23 18.97 -18.35
C ASP A 307 -9.57 19.37 -17.71
N PRO A 308 -9.66 19.35 -16.36
CA PRO A 308 -10.83 19.87 -15.67
C PRO A 308 -11.07 21.31 -16.10
N GLN A 309 -12.31 21.65 -16.49
CA GLN A 309 -12.66 23.05 -16.72
C GLN A 309 -12.44 23.81 -15.40
N PRO A 310 -11.78 24.98 -15.43
CA PRO A 310 -11.70 25.81 -14.24
C PRO A 310 -13.13 26.12 -13.78
N ALA A 311 -13.42 25.91 -12.50
CA ALA A 311 -14.70 26.26 -11.90
C ALA A 311 -15.04 27.70 -12.30
N GLY A 312 -16.15 27.85 -13.02
CA GLY A 312 -16.44 29.04 -13.81
C GLY A 312 -16.25 30.33 -13.02
N ALA A 313 -15.51 31.26 -13.62
CA ALA A 313 -15.76 32.67 -13.39
C ALA A 313 -17.27 32.89 -13.61
N ALA A 314 -17.98 33.22 -12.54
CA ALA A 314 -19.34 33.72 -12.64
C ALA A 314 -19.33 34.88 -13.64
N ALA A 315 -20.02 34.69 -14.77
CA ALA A 315 -20.27 35.77 -15.71
C ALA A 315 -21.11 36.85 -15.01
N PRO A 316 -20.82 38.14 -15.25
CA PRO A 316 -21.38 39.28 -14.52
C PRO A 316 -22.90 39.45 -14.66
#